data_AF-A0A2D4GID5-F1
#
_entry.id   AF-A0A2D4GID5-F1
#
_cell.length_a   1.000
_cell.length_b   1.000
_cell.length_c   1.000
_cell.angle_alpha   90.00
_cell.angle_beta   90.00
_cell.angle_gamma   90.00
#
_symmetry.space_group_name_H-M   'P 1'
#
loop_
_entity.id
_entity.type
_entity.pdbx_description
1 polymer ?
#
loop_
_entity_poly.entity_id
_entity_poly.type
_entity_poly.pdbx_seq_one_letter_code
_entity_poly.pdbx_strand_id
1 'polypeptide(L)'
;VSTQEFIEELLAPGFGGMIAFVKEVEGLAERGQLERLRGEEARVTQLVRGFAATWKASVETLSQDVMRSFTNFKNGTTIIQGALTQLIQYYHRFHKVLALPPLKSLPVRSELINIHHLMVEVKKHRPNF
;
A
#
# COMPACT_ATOMS: atom_id res chain seq x y z
N VAL A 1 -10.58 16.59 -9.07
CA VAL A 1 -10.17 15.25 -8.61
C VAL A 1 -9.83 14.43 -9.84
N SER A 2 -8.54 14.23 -10.10
CA SER A 2 -8.08 13.27 -11.10
C SER A 2 -8.41 11.84 -10.63
N THR A 3 -8.56 10.89 -11.55
CA THR A 3 -8.80 9.47 -11.23
C THR A 3 -7.80 8.91 -10.20
N GLN A 4 -6.57 9.42 -10.20
CA GLN A 4 -5.55 9.06 -9.21
C GLN A 4 -5.88 9.51 -7.79
N GLU A 5 -6.33 10.75 -7.59
CA GLU A 5 -6.68 11.27 -6.26
C GLU A 5 -7.84 10.47 -5.67
N PHE A 6 -8.85 10.16 -6.49
CA PHE A 6 -9.98 9.33 -6.07
C PHE A 6 -9.54 7.91 -5.68
N ILE A 7 -8.63 7.30 -6.43
CA ILE A 7 -8.09 5.98 -6.08
C ILE A 7 -7.30 6.03 -4.77
N GLU A 8 -6.56 7.10 -4.51
CA GLU A 8 -5.86 7.26 -3.23
C GLU A 8 -6.84 7.40 -2.06
N GLU A 9 -7.96 8.11 -2.24
CA GLU A 9 -9.03 8.18 -1.24
C GLU A 9 -9.66 6.81 -0.99
N LEU A 10 -9.86 5.99 -2.02
CA LEU A 10 -10.33 4.61 -1.87
C LEU A 10 -9.34 3.73 -1.09
N LEU A 11 -8.04 3.94 -1.27
CA LEU A 11 -7.00 3.17 -0.59
C LEU A 11 -6.74 3.65 0.85
N ALA A 12 -7.08 4.89 1.18
CA ALA A 12 -6.76 5.50 2.46
C ALA A 12 -7.24 4.72 3.70
N PRO A 13 -8.47 4.16 3.75
CA PRO A 13 -8.98 3.46 4.94
C PRO A 13 -8.14 2.23 5.33
N GLY A 14 -7.65 1.49 4.32
CA GLY A 14 -6.90 0.25 4.53
C GLY A 14 -5.39 0.39 4.43
N PHE A 15 -4.91 1.38 3.69
CA PHE A 15 -3.50 1.49 3.27
C PHE A 15 -2.90 2.88 3.46
N GLY A 16 -3.66 3.84 3.97
CA GLY A 16 -3.24 5.24 4.11
C GLY A 16 -1.95 5.41 4.91
N GLY A 17 -1.78 4.64 5.99
CA GLY A 17 -0.54 4.67 6.79
C GLY A 17 0.71 4.27 5.98
N MET A 18 0.59 3.22 5.16
CA MET A 18 1.68 2.77 4.29
C MET A 18 1.97 3.81 3.20
N ILE A 19 0.92 4.32 2.55
CA ILE A 19 1.04 5.32 1.48
C ILE A 19 1.71 6.60 2.01
N ALA A 20 1.26 7.11 3.15
CA ALA A 20 1.82 8.30 3.78
C ALA A 20 3.29 8.10 4.14
N PHE A 21 3.65 6.95 4.72
CA PHE A 21 5.04 6.63 5.05
C PHE A 21 5.92 6.55 3.80
N VAL A 22 5.46 5.89 2.73
CA VAL A 22 6.20 5.84 1.46
C VAL A 22 6.48 7.24 0.93
N LYS A 23 5.44 8.08 0.83
CA LYS A 23 5.60 9.47 0.33
C LYS A 23 6.54 10.30 1.22
N GLU A 24 6.45 10.15 2.53
CA GLU A 24 7.32 10.82 3.50
C GLU A 24 8.79 10.43 3.29
N VAL A 25 9.07 9.12 3.24
CA VAL A 25 10.44 8.62 3.08
C VAL A 25 11.00 8.95 1.70
N GLU A 26 10.20 8.84 0.63
CA GLU A 26 10.60 9.27 -0.72
C GLU A 26 10.99 10.76 -0.71
N GLY A 27 10.16 11.63 -0.13
CA GLY A 27 10.47 13.06 -0.02
C GLY A 27 11.71 13.37 0.83
N LEU A 28 11.97 12.59 1.89
CA LEU A 28 13.21 12.70 2.67
C LEU A 28 14.42 12.22 1.86
N ALA A 29 14.28 11.15 1.08
CA ALA A 29 15.32 10.64 0.22
C ALA A 29 15.72 11.66 -0.86
N GLU A 30 14.75 12.27 -1.52
CA GLU A 30 14.97 13.30 -2.54
C GLU A 30 15.69 14.53 -1.99
N ARG A 31 15.48 14.85 -0.71
CA ARG A 31 16.13 15.98 -0.02
C ARG A 31 17.45 15.59 0.65
N GLY A 32 17.88 14.32 0.59
CA GLY A 32 19.06 13.83 1.30
C GLY A 32 18.93 13.82 2.83
N GLN A 33 17.70 13.82 3.36
CA GLN A 33 17.39 13.93 4.80
C GLN A 33 17.04 12.59 5.45
N LEU A 34 17.55 11.48 4.92
CA LEU A 34 17.27 10.12 5.43
C LEU A 34 17.67 9.91 6.89
N GLU A 35 18.63 10.68 7.39
CA GLU A 35 19.04 10.68 8.81
C GLU A 35 17.86 10.93 9.77
N ARG A 36 16.81 11.64 9.31
CA ARG A 36 15.58 11.90 10.11
C ARG A 36 14.77 10.64 10.42
N LEU A 37 15.05 9.54 9.74
CA LEU A 37 14.40 8.25 9.98
C LEU A 37 15.09 7.44 11.09
N ARG A 38 16.24 7.90 11.61
CA ARG A 38 16.88 7.26 12.76
C ARG A 38 15.96 7.36 13.98
N GLY A 39 15.71 6.23 14.63
CA GLY A 39 14.84 6.14 15.80
C GLY A 39 13.36 5.88 15.50
N GLU A 40 12.95 5.86 14.22
CA GLU A 40 11.56 5.57 13.82
C GLU A 40 11.22 4.06 13.85
N GLU A 41 12.06 3.23 14.48
CA GLU A 41 11.97 1.76 14.45
C GLU A 41 10.61 1.26 14.95
N ALA A 42 10.11 1.85 16.04
CA ALA A 42 8.82 1.49 16.62
C ALA A 42 7.66 1.78 15.64
N ARG A 43 7.68 2.96 15.02
CA ARG A 43 6.67 3.38 14.02
C ARG A 43 6.70 2.46 12.80
N VAL A 44 7.88 2.18 12.27
CA VAL A 44 8.06 1.28 11.12
C VAL A 44 7.60 -0.14 11.48
N THR A 45 7.91 -0.61 12.69
CA THR A 45 7.50 -1.93 13.15
C THR A 45 5.98 -2.05 13.26
N GLN A 46 5.33 -1.06 13.87
CA GLN A 46 3.87 -1.00 13.95
C GLN A 46 3.24 -0.95 12.55
N LEU A 47 3.84 -0.21 11.63
CA LEU A 47 3.33 -0.11 10.26
C LEU A 47 3.42 -1.42 9.50
N VAL A 48 4.59 -2.10 9.53
CA VAL A 48 4.79 -3.38 8.84
C VAL A 48 3.86 -4.45 9.42
N ARG A 49 3.83 -4.61 10.75
CA ARG A 49 2.97 -5.61 11.41
C ARG A 49 1.49 -5.29 11.26
N GLY A 50 1.12 -4.03 11.35
CA GLY A 50 -0.25 -3.55 11.15
C GLY A 50 -0.73 -3.87 9.73
N PHE A 51 0.07 -3.52 8.72
CA PHE A 51 -0.22 -3.91 7.34
C PHE A 51 -0.30 -5.43 7.20
N ALA A 52 0.64 -6.17 7.78
CA ALA A 52 0.67 -7.63 7.68
C ALA A 52 -0.57 -8.32 8.26
N ALA A 53 -1.16 -7.75 9.31
CA ALA A 53 -2.36 -8.26 9.95
C ALA A 53 -3.65 -7.92 9.18
N THR A 54 -3.73 -6.75 8.54
CA THR A 54 -5.02 -6.21 8.03
C THR A 54 -5.16 -6.22 6.52
N TRP A 55 -4.06 -6.31 5.76
CA TRP A 55 -4.08 -6.09 4.30
C TRP A 55 -5.11 -6.93 3.55
N LYS A 56 -5.32 -8.20 3.91
CA LYS A 56 -6.31 -9.07 3.25
C LYS A 56 -7.73 -8.56 3.43
N ALA A 57 -8.10 -8.26 4.68
CA ALA A 57 -9.42 -7.72 5.00
C ALA A 57 -9.61 -6.34 4.35
N SER A 58 -8.57 -5.52 4.30
CA SER A 58 -8.60 -4.22 3.61
C SER A 58 -8.80 -4.35 2.10
N VAL A 59 -8.18 -5.35 1.45
CA VAL A 59 -8.39 -5.64 0.01
C VAL A 59 -9.82 -6.11 -0.25
N GLU A 60 -10.37 -6.98 0.60
CA GLU A 60 -11.76 -7.44 0.49
C GLU A 60 -12.74 -6.28 0.66
N THR A 61 -12.54 -5.46 1.69
CA THR A 61 -13.36 -4.27 1.96
C THR A 61 -13.32 -3.30 0.78
N LEU A 62 -12.13 -2.98 0.26
CA LEU A 62 -11.96 -2.15 -0.94
C LEU A 62 -12.76 -2.70 -2.13
N SER A 63 -12.70 -4.01 -2.37
CA SER A 63 -13.47 -4.65 -3.44
C SER A 63 -14.97 -4.47 -3.23
N GLN A 64 -15.48 -4.69 -2.02
CA GLN A 64 -16.89 -4.50 -1.70
C GLN A 64 -17.34 -3.04 -1.83
N ASP A 65 -16.55 -2.08 -1.34
CA ASP A 65 -16.85 -0.65 -1.42
C ASP A 65 -16.93 -0.15 -2.87
N VAL A 66 -16.01 -0.58 -3.73
CA VAL A 66 -16.05 -0.24 -5.15
C VAL A 66 -17.29 -0.86 -5.81
N MET A 67 -17.60 -2.12 -5.52
CA MET A 67 -18.80 -2.78 -6.09
C MET A 67 -20.11 -2.14 -5.62
N ARG A 68 -20.16 -1.63 -4.37
CA ARG A 68 -21.33 -0.89 -3.84
C ARG A 68 -21.44 0.51 -4.43
N SER A 69 -20.33 1.21 -4.57
CA SER A 69 -20.29 2.61 -5.02
C SER A 69 -20.52 2.74 -6.53
N PHE A 70 -20.16 1.70 -7.30
CA PHE A 70 -20.28 1.69 -8.76
C PHE A 70 -21.18 0.54 -9.22
N THR A 71 -22.50 0.79 -9.19
CA THR A 71 -23.52 -0.13 -9.73
C THR A 71 -23.34 -0.40 -11.24
N ASN A 72 -22.65 0.48 -11.97
CA ASN A 72 -22.20 0.20 -13.33
C ASN A 72 -20.95 -0.71 -13.30
N PHE A 73 -21.16 -1.96 -13.68
CA PHE A 73 -20.18 -3.03 -13.65
C PHE A 73 -18.85 -2.74 -14.39
N LYS A 74 -18.91 -2.02 -15.52
CA LYS A 74 -17.72 -1.68 -16.32
C LYS A 74 -16.86 -0.61 -15.64
N ASN A 75 -17.51 0.36 -15.01
CA ASN A 75 -16.83 1.42 -14.26
C ASN A 75 -16.23 0.88 -12.95
N GLY A 76 -16.99 0.09 -12.19
CA GLY A 76 -16.51 -0.55 -10.95
C GLY A 76 -15.28 -1.42 -11.19
N THR A 77 -15.29 -2.23 -12.26
CA THR A 77 -14.14 -3.07 -12.66
C THR A 77 -12.88 -2.24 -12.96
N THR A 78 -13.03 -1.14 -13.69
CA THR A 78 -11.88 -0.29 -14.06
C THR A 78 -11.28 0.39 -12.82
N ILE A 79 -12.13 0.82 -11.89
CA ILE A 79 -11.73 1.50 -10.66
C ILE A 79 -11.04 0.52 -9.70
N ILE A 80 -11.60 -0.67 -9.46
CA ILE A 80 -10.95 -1.67 -8.61
C ILE A 80 -9.62 -2.12 -9.21
N GLN A 81 -9.54 -2.31 -10.52
CA GLN A 81 -8.27 -2.62 -11.19
C GLN A 81 -7.25 -1.50 -11.00
N GLY A 82 -7.65 -0.23 -11.13
CA GLY A 82 -6.80 0.93 -10.86
C GLY A 82 -6.29 0.94 -9.41
N ALA A 83 -7.18 0.79 -8.44
CA ALA A 83 -6.85 0.79 -7.02
C ALA A 83 -5.91 -0.35 -6.63
N LEU A 84 -6.21 -1.56 -7.08
CA LEU A 84 -5.37 -2.74 -6.85
C LEU A 84 -3.98 -2.61 -7.50
N THR A 85 -3.92 -2.03 -8.70
CA THR A 85 -2.64 -1.78 -9.38
C THR A 85 -1.82 -0.72 -8.64
N GLN A 86 -2.47 0.34 -8.15
CA GLN A 86 -1.81 1.40 -7.38
C GLN A 86 -1.35 0.90 -6.01
N LEU A 87 -2.12 0.01 -5.36
CA LEU A 87 -1.71 -0.69 -4.13
C LEU A 87 -0.42 -1.49 -4.33
N ILE A 88 -0.33 -2.30 -5.39
CA ILE A 88 0.88 -3.09 -5.70
C ILE A 88 2.08 -2.16 -5.92
N GLN A 89 1.89 -1.05 -6.64
CA GLN A 89 2.96 -0.06 -6.87
C GLN A 89 3.43 0.60 -5.56
N TYR A 90 2.49 0.98 -4.69
CA TYR A 90 2.84 1.51 -3.37
C TYR A 90 3.56 0.47 -2.50
N TYR A 91 3.16 -0.79 -2.54
CA TYR A 91 3.84 -1.85 -1.80
C TYR A 91 5.26 -2.12 -2.32
N HIS A 92 5.47 -2.05 -3.64
CA HIS A 92 6.80 -2.08 -4.24
C HIS A 92 7.68 -0.93 -3.72
N ARG A 93 7.13 0.29 -3.69
CA ARG A 93 7.83 1.45 -3.14
C ARG A 93 8.09 1.30 -1.65
N PHE A 94 7.15 0.74 -0.89
CA PHE A 94 7.31 0.41 0.52
C PHE A 94 8.52 -0.51 0.77
N HIS A 95 8.67 -1.57 -0.04
CA HIS A 95 9.86 -2.42 0.00
C HIS A 95 11.15 -1.65 -0.33
N LYS A 96 11.12 -0.75 -1.32
CA LYS A 96 12.28 0.06 -1.71
C LYS A 96 12.69 1.02 -0.59
N VAL A 97 11.75 1.74 0.02
CA VAL A 97 12.07 2.68 1.11
C VAL A 97 12.60 1.96 2.34
N LEU A 98 12.07 0.77 2.67
CA LEU A 98 12.60 -0.06 3.76
C LEU A 98 13.99 -0.65 3.47
N ALA A 99 14.46 -0.62 2.21
CA ALA A 99 15.81 -1.01 1.84
C ALA A 99 16.83 0.12 1.97
N LEU A 100 16.41 1.34 2.31
CA LEU A 100 17.29 2.49 2.48
C LEU A 100 18.17 2.36 3.75
N PRO A 101 19.36 2.99 3.78
CA PRO A 101 20.34 2.82 4.87
C PRO A 101 19.80 2.95 6.31
N PRO A 102 18.97 3.96 6.67
CA PRO A 102 18.47 4.08 8.05
C PRO A 102 17.45 3.00 8.43
N LEU A 103 16.84 2.32 7.46
CA LEU A 103 15.77 1.34 7.67
C LEU A 103 16.19 -0.10 7.34
N LYS A 104 17.29 -0.28 6.57
CA LYS A 104 17.67 -1.60 6.05
C LYS A 104 18.09 -2.59 7.13
N SER A 105 18.53 -2.12 8.30
CA SER A 105 18.95 -2.96 9.43
C SER A 105 17.79 -3.39 10.33
N LEU A 106 16.57 -2.89 10.09
CA LEU A 106 15.44 -3.18 10.98
C LEU A 106 15.01 -4.65 10.85
N PRO A 107 14.87 -5.37 11.98
CA PRO A 107 14.51 -6.80 11.96
C PRO A 107 13.10 -7.06 11.42
N VAL A 108 12.19 -6.08 11.58
CA VAL A 108 10.80 -6.19 11.10
C VAL A 108 10.70 -6.36 9.58
N ARG A 109 11.75 -6.07 8.82
CA ARG A 109 11.79 -6.32 7.37
C ARG A 109 11.57 -7.79 7.01
N SER A 110 11.97 -8.71 7.87
CA SER A 110 11.72 -10.15 7.68
C SER A 110 10.24 -10.52 7.83
N GLU A 111 9.44 -9.64 8.42
CA GLU A 111 7.99 -9.81 8.59
C GLU A 111 7.18 -9.21 7.41
N LEU A 112 7.86 -8.61 6.42
CA LEU A 112 7.21 -8.11 5.22
C LEU A 112 6.55 -9.24 4.44
N ILE A 113 5.34 -8.98 3.98
CA ILE A 113 4.62 -9.92 3.13
C ILE A 113 5.35 -10.07 1.82
N ASN A 114 5.47 -11.32 1.36
CA ASN A 114 6.00 -11.59 0.04
C ASN A 114 5.09 -10.93 -1.02
N ILE A 115 5.67 -10.10 -1.87
CA ILE A 115 4.93 -9.37 -2.91
C ILE A 115 4.16 -10.29 -3.85
N HIS A 116 4.65 -11.50 -4.11
CA HIS A 116 3.93 -12.50 -4.92
C HIS A 116 2.63 -12.92 -4.23
N HIS A 117 2.65 -13.04 -2.91
CA HIS A 117 1.46 -13.40 -2.13
C HIS A 117 0.41 -12.29 -2.20
N LEU A 118 0.84 -11.02 -2.08
CA LEU A 118 -0.01 -9.86 -2.30
C LEU A 118 -0.59 -9.86 -3.73
N MET A 119 0.24 -10.05 -4.75
CA MET A 119 -0.20 -10.08 -6.15
C MET A 119 -1.21 -11.21 -6.44
N VAL A 120 -0.98 -12.40 -5.89
CA VAL A 120 -1.90 -13.55 -6.06
C VAL A 120 -3.25 -13.25 -5.41
N GLU A 121 -3.26 -12.70 -4.20
CA GLU A 121 -4.51 -12.34 -3.52
C GLU A 121 -5.25 -11.24 -4.28
N VAL A 122 -4.55 -10.17 -4.65
CA VAL A 122 -5.10 -9.06 -5.45
C VAL A 122 -5.68 -9.54 -6.78
N LYS A 123 -5.07 -10.54 -7.43
CA LYS A 123 -5.59 -11.15 -8.66
C LYS A 123 -6.94 -11.84 -8.45
N LYS A 124 -7.23 -12.39 -7.28
CA LYS A 124 -8.55 -13.01 -6.99
C LYS A 124 -9.68 -11.98 -6.94
N HIS A 125 -9.36 -10.75 -6.56
CA HIS A 125 -10.33 -9.64 -6.49
C HIS A 125 -10.46 -8.87 -7.80
N ARG A 126 -9.62 -9.16 -8.81
CA ARG A 126 -9.89 -8.71 -10.17
C ARG A 126 -11.02 -9.57 -10.74
N PRO A 127 -12.13 -8.98 -11.21
CA PRO A 127 -13.10 -9.75 -11.96
C PRO A 127 -12.40 -10.26 -13.23
N ASN A 128 -12.23 -11.57 -13.32
CA ASN A 128 -11.80 -12.23 -14.55
C ASN A 128 -12.87 -11.95 -15.62
N PHE A 129 -12.53 -11.15 -16.62
CA PHE A 129 -13.18 -11.15 -17.92
C PHE A 129 -12.15 -11.57 -18.95
#